data_AF-A0A4Y8L1F3-F1
#
_entry.id   AF-A0A4Y8L1F3-F1
#
_cell.length_a   1.000
_cell.length_b   1.000
_cell.length_c   1.000
_cell.angle_alpha   90.00
_cell.angle_beta   90.00
_cell.angle_gamma   90.00
#
_symmetry.space_group_name_H-M   'P 1'
#
loop_
_entity.id
_entity.type
_entity.pdbx_description
1 polymer ?
#
loop_
_entity_poly.entity_id
_entity_poly.type
_entity_poly.pdbx_seq_one_letter_code
_entity_poly.pdbx_strand_id
1 'polypeptide(L)'
;MHRYGPGVLISIIIFLVLVVINDWYYANTGPLNAIVMVLSSYSILFPYLIEKKKWKTHLLFFLMLIVVISFSIPQVTYVEAESTVVEEYGLVDITDRGNLPLMIERWEDRINPFHPHTAYYFSGVNEDGKNVSVMVTADEKRIVEINP
;
A
#
# COMPACT_ATOMS: atom_id res chain seq x y z
N MET A 1 -28.52 15.39 -16.26
CA MET A 1 -27.25 14.76 -15.83
C MET A 1 -27.17 14.81 -14.32
N HIS A 2 -27.18 13.64 -13.67
CA HIS A 2 -27.08 13.55 -12.20
C HIS A 2 -25.78 14.21 -11.72
N ARG A 3 -25.87 14.95 -10.60
CA ARG A 3 -24.78 15.75 -10.02
C ARG A 3 -23.75 14.87 -9.28
N TYR A 4 -23.13 13.91 -9.97
CA TYR A 4 -22.02 13.10 -9.42
C TYR A 4 -20.71 13.89 -9.29
N GLY A 5 -20.57 14.98 -10.04
CA GLY A 5 -19.33 15.75 -10.19
C GLY A 5 -18.57 16.04 -8.89
N PRO A 6 -19.22 16.58 -7.83
CA PRO A 6 -18.52 16.88 -6.60
C PRO A 6 -18.01 15.63 -5.84
N GLY A 7 -18.78 14.54 -5.82
CA GLY A 7 -18.38 13.29 -5.17
C GLY A 7 -17.21 12.62 -5.89
N VAL A 8 -17.22 12.66 -7.23
CA VAL A 8 -16.11 12.19 -8.06
C VAL A 8 -14.85 13.03 -7.82
N LEU A 9 -14.98 14.36 -7.80
CA LEU A 9 -13.84 15.25 -7.57
C LEU A 9 -13.16 15.00 -6.21
N ILE A 10 -13.95 14.89 -5.14
CA ILE A 10 -13.44 14.58 -3.80
C ILE A 10 -12.72 13.22 -3.82
N SER A 11 -13.32 12.22 -4.44
CA SER A 11 -12.75 10.87 -4.52
C SER A 11 -11.43 10.84 -5.28
N ILE A 12 -11.33 11.57 -6.39
CA ILE A 12 -10.09 11.70 -7.17
C ILE A 12 -9.00 12.37 -6.34
N ILE A 13 -9.32 13.47 -5.64
CA ILE A 13 -8.34 14.19 -4.82
C ILE A 13 -7.78 13.26 -3.73
N ILE A 14 -8.64 12.56 -3.00
CA ILE A 14 -8.21 11.62 -1.94
C ILE A 14 -7.36 10.50 -2.55
N PHE A 15 -7.79 9.94 -3.68
CA PHE A 15 -7.06 8.89 -4.37
C PHE A 15 -5.65 9.34 -4.79
N LEU A 16 -5.52 10.53 -5.39
CA LEU A 16 -4.23 11.06 -5.82
C LEU A 16 -3.28 11.29 -4.65
N VAL A 17 -3.76 11.83 -3.53
CA VAL A 17 -2.95 11.99 -2.32
C VAL A 17 -2.42 10.64 -1.85
N LEU A 18 -3.25 9.61 -1.83
CA LEU A 18 -2.85 8.27 -1.40
C LEU A 18 -1.89 7.59 -2.37
N VAL A 19 -2.03 7.81 -3.68
CA VAL A 19 -1.06 7.33 -4.68
C VAL A 19 0.30 7.98 -4.47
N VAL A 20 0.35 9.30 -4.24
CA VAL A 20 1.61 10.01 -3.97
C VAL A 20 2.27 9.49 -2.69
N ILE A 21 1.51 9.26 -1.63
CA ILE A 21 2.03 8.68 -0.38
C ILE A 21 2.57 7.27 -0.64
N ASN A 22 1.83 6.44 -1.37
CA ASN A 22 2.23 5.07 -1.71
C ASN A 22 3.53 5.03 -2.51
N ASP A 23 3.69 5.93 -3.47
CA ASP A 23 4.89 6.03 -4.29
C ASP A 23 6.09 6.51 -3.46
N TRP A 24 5.93 7.62 -2.73
CA TRP A 24 7.05 8.27 -2.03
C TRP A 24 7.54 7.52 -0.80
N TYR A 25 6.64 6.91 -0.02
CA TYR A 25 7.00 6.29 1.26
C TYR A 25 7.05 4.76 1.21
N TYR A 26 6.27 4.17 0.31
CA TYR A 26 6.06 2.72 0.26
C TYR A 26 6.49 2.11 -1.08
N ALA A 27 7.13 2.88 -1.97
CA ALA A 27 7.59 2.42 -3.27
C ALA A 27 6.53 1.61 -4.04
N ASN A 28 5.26 1.99 -3.96
CA ASN A 28 4.13 1.28 -4.59
C ASN A 28 3.78 -0.11 -4.02
N THR A 29 4.22 -0.46 -2.80
CA THR A 29 3.85 -1.73 -2.15
C THR A 29 2.49 -1.70 -1.43
N GLY A 30 1.90 -0.52 -1.23
CA GLY A 30 0.64 -0.35 -0.52
C GLY A 30 -0.59 -0.91 -1.26
N PRO A 31 -1.48 -1.65 -0.57
CA PRO A 31 -2.68 -2.26 -1.14
C PRO A 31 -3.83 -1.23 -1.32
N LEU A 32 -3.79 -0.46 -2.41
CA LEU A 32 -4.77 0.60 -2.67
C LEU A 32 -6.16 0.10 -3.13
N ASN A 33 -6.33 -1.19 -3.38
CA ASN A 33 -7.54 -1.77 -3.98
C ASN A 33 -8.80 -1.53 -3.13
N ALA A 34 -8.70 -1.74 -1.81
CA ALA A 34 -9.81 -1.51 -0.87
C ALA A 34 -10.28 -0.05 -0.91
N ILE A 35 -9.33 0.90 -0.94
CA ILE A 35 -9.60 2.33 -0.98
C ILE A 35 -10.34 2.70 -2.28
N VAL A 36 -9.85 2.20 -3.42
CA VAL A 36 -10.49 2.45 -4.73
C VAL A 36 -11.94 1.99 -4.75
N MET A 37 -12.23 0.80 -4.19
CA MET A 37 -13.60 0.29 -4.09
C MET A 37 -14.51 1.21 -3.25
N VAL A 38 -14.05 1.68 -2.10
CA VAL A 38 -14.82 2.57 -1.22
C VAL A 38 -15.07 3.93 -1.86
N LEU A 39 -14.03 4.53 -2.47
CA LEU A 39 -14.13 5.83 -3.14
C LEU A 39 -15.04 5.77 -4.37
N SER A 40 -14.98 4.67 -5.14
CA SER A 40 -15.88 4.43 -6.28
C SER A 40 -17.34 4.30 -5.82
N SER A 41 -17.58 3.54 -4.76
CA SER A 41 -18.91 3.37 -4.16
C SER A 41 -19.46 4.69 -3.63
N TYR A 42 -18.61 5.50 -2.98
CA TYR A 42 -18.97 6.83 -2.50
C TYR A 42 -19.40 7.74 -3.65
N SER A 43 -18.62 7.77 -4.73
CA SER A 43 -18.93 8.60 -5.92
C SER A 43 -20.31 8.28 -6.52
N ILE A 44 -20.68 7.00 -6.57
CA ILE A 44 -21.98 6.55 -7.10
C ILE A 44 -23.12 6.93 -6.15
N LEU A 45 -22.94 6.73 -4.85
CA LEU A 45 -24.00 6.97 -3.85
C LEU A 45 -24.15 8.45 -3.50
N PHE A 46 -23.14 9.27 -3.76
CA PHE A 46 -23.07 10.67 -3.35
C PHE A 46 -24.32 11.50 -3.70
N PRO A 47 -24.88 11.47 -4.93
CA PRO A 47 -26.06 12.28 -5.24
C PRO A 47 -27.29 11.88 -4.43
N TYR A 48 -27.47 10.57 -4.19
CA TYR A 48 -28.58 10.06 -3.39
C TYR A 48 -28.48 10.51 -1.93
N LEU A 49 -27.25 10.56 -1.40
CA LEU A 49 -26.99 10.95 -0.01
C LEU A 49 -27.26 12.44 0.22
N ILE A 50 -26.86 13.30 -0.73
CA ILE A 50 -27.12 14.75 -0.67
C ILE A 50 -28.62 15.05 -0.84
N GLU A 51 -29.25 14.46 -1.86
CA GLU A 51 -30.65 14.75 -2.20
C GLU A 51 -31.58 14.44 -1.02
N LYS A 52 -31.31 13.35 -0.30
CA LYS A 52 -32.09 12.93 0.86
C LYS A 52 -31.58 13.47 2.20
N LYS A 53 -30.60 14.40 2.19
CA LYS A 53 -29.94 14.97 3.39
C LYS A 53 -29.51 13.88 4.40
N LYS A 54 -29.05 12.72 3.92
CA LYS A 54 -28.69 11.56 4.74
C LYS A 54 -27.29 11.72 5.35
N TRP A 55 -27.11 12.75 6.17
CA TRP A 55 -25.83 13.09 6.82
C TRP A 55 -25.23 11.94 7.62
N LYS A 56 -26.05 11.13 8.30
CA LYS A 56 -25.59 9.94 9.04
C LYS A 56 -24.91 8.92 8.13
N THR A 57 -25.42 8.73 6.92
CA THR A 57 -24.84 7.77 5.95
C THR A 57 -23.57 8.34 5.31
N HIS A 58 -23.46 9.65 5.10
CA HIS A 58 -22.19 10.29 4.73
C HIS A 58 -21.12 10.10 5.80
N LEU A 59 -21.48 10.32 7.07
CA LEU A 59 -20.57 10.10 8.19
C LEU A 59 -20.10 8.64 8.26
N LEU A 60 -21.03 7.69 8.08
CA LEU A 60 -20.68 6.27 8.03
C LEU A 60 -19.68 5.94 6.92
N PHE A 61 -19.87 6.51 5.72
CA PHE A 61 -18.92 6.36 4.61
C PHE A 61 -17.53 6.91 4.96
N PHE A 62 -17.49 8.08 5.59
CA PHE A 62 -16.25 8.71 6.00
C PHE A 62 -15.51 7.88 7.05
N LEU A 63 -16.24 7.34 8.04
CA LEU A 63 -15.66 6.42 9.04
C LEU A 63 -15.13 5.14 8.39
N MET A 64 -15.88 4.55 7.45
CA MET A 64 -15.44 3.39 6.70
C MET A 64 -14.16 3.67 5.89
N LEU A 65 -14.09 4.84 5.25
CA LEU A 65 -12.89 5.27 4.51
C LEU A 65 -11.67 5.39 5.44
N ILE A 66 -11.83 5.99 6.62
CA ILE A 66 -10.74 6.07 7.62
C ILE A 66 -10.26 4.67 7.98
N VAL A 67 -11.16 3.75 8.33
CA VAL A 67 -10.82 2.38 8.69
C VAL A 67 -10.06 1.69 7.56
N VAL A 68 -10.56 1.81 6.33
CA VAL A 68 -9.96 1.20 5.14
C VAL A 68 -8.57 1.77 4.88
N ILE A 69 -8.38 3.08 5.00
CA ILE A 69 -7.06 3.71 4.89
C ILE A 69 -6.11 3.17 5.97
N SER A 70 -6.56 3.07 7.22
CA SER A 70 -5.72 2.55 8.31
C SER A 70 -5.22 1.12 8.06
N PHE A 71 -6.05 0.25 7.49
CA PHE A 71 -5.64 -1.12 7.12
C PHE A 71 -4.85 -1.19 5.80
N SER A 72 -4.90 -0.15 4.96
CA SER A 72 -4.21 -0.13 3.67
C SER A 72 -2.83 0.52 3.73
N ILE A 73 -2.44 1.07 4.88
CA ILE A 73 -1.12 1.64 5.10
C ILE A 73 -0.17 0.50 5.53
N PRO A 74 0.90 0.22 4.78
CA PRO A 74 1.89 -0.78 5.19
C PRO A 74 2.56 -0.41 6.51
N GLN A 75 2.96 -1.42 7.29
CA GLN A 75 3.63 -1.22 8.57
C GLN A 75 5.06 -0.72 8.38
N VAL A 76 5.71 -1.12 7.29
CA VAL A 76 7.12 -0.82 7.02
C VAL A 76 7.24 0.09 5.81
N THR A 77 7.91 1.23 6.00
CA THR A 77 8.28 2.14 4.90
C THR A 77 9.48 1.62 4.13
N TYR A 78 9.67 2.08 2.89
CA TYR A 78 10.83 1.69 2.09
C TYR A 78 12.16 2.02 2.79
N VAL A 79 12.26 3.21 3.40
CA VAL A 79 13.46 3.67 4.11
C VAL A 79 13.74 2.82 5.34
N GLU A 80 12.70 2.43 6.08
CA GLU A 80 12.86 1.55 7.23
C GLU A 80 13.29 0.13 6.82
N ALA A 81 12.76 -0.37 5.69
CA ALA A 81 13.19 -1.66 5.15
C ALA A 81 14.66 -1.62 4.73
N GLU A 82 15.10 -0.58 4.01
CA GLU A 82 16.50 -0.41 3.62
C GLU A 82 17.43 -0.33 4.84
N SER A 83 17.07 0.48 5.85
CA SER A 83 17.91 0.60 7.05
C SER A 83 18.02 -0.71 7.82
N THR A 84 16.91 -1.45 7.94
CA THR A 84 16.89 -2.75 8.65
C THR A 84 17.79 -3.75 7.94
N VAL A 85 17.73 -3.81 6.60
CA VAL A 85 18.56 -4.72 5.81
C VAL A 85 20.04 -4.37 5.91
N VAL A 86 20.39 -3.08 5.84
CA VAL A 86 21.78 -2.63 6.00
C VAL A 86 22.33 -3.01 7.36
N GLU A 87 21.55 -2.83 8.42
CA GLU A 87 21.95 -3.15 9.80
C GLU A 87 22.07 -4.66 10.04
N GLU A 88 21.11 -5.46 9.55
CA GLU A 88 21.05 -6.89 9.85
C GLU A 88 21.96 -7.75 8.96
N TYR A 89 22.15 -7.36 7.69
CA TYR A 89 22.96 -8.11 6.72
C TYR A 89 24.32 -7.47 6.43
N GLY A 90 24.61 -6.31 7.04
CA GLY A 90 25.89 -5.61 6.85
C GLY A 90 26.14 -5.24 5.39
N LEU A 91 25.10 -4.84 4.64
CA LEU A 91 25.25 -4.46 3.24
C LEU A 91 26.04 -3.15 3.14
N VAL A 92 27.24 -3.22 2.58
CA VAL A 92 28.14 -2.07 2.41
C VAL A 92 27.88 -1.38 1.06
N ASP A 93 27.48 -2.14 0.05
CA ASP A 93 27.16 -1.62 -1.29
C ASP A 93 25.89 -2.29 -1.81
N ILE A 94 24.78 -1.55 -1.80
CA ILE A 94 23.51 -1.99 -2.39
C ILE A 94 23.55 -1.67 -3.89
N THR A 95 23.70 -2.72 -4.69
CA THR A 95 23.82 -2.67 -6.14
C THR A 95 22.47 -2.67 -6.85
N ASP A 96 21.44 -3.29 -6.25
CA ASP A 96 20.09 -3.33 -6.83
C ASP A 96 19.01 -3.02 -5.78
N ARG A 97 17.99 -2.27 -6.23
CA ARG A 97 16.86 -1.80 -5.44
C ARG A 97 15.60 -1.91 -6.28
N GLY A 98 14.54 -2.47 -5.72
CA GLY A 98 13.27 -2.52 -6.41
C GLY A 98 12.17 -3.15 -5.58
N ASN A 99 11.18 -3.67 -6.29
CA ASN A 99 10.12 -4.46 -5.69
C ASN A 99 9.99 -5.79 -6.42
N LEU A 100 9.72 -6.84 -5.67
CA LEU A 100 9.40 -8.16 -6.22
C LEU A 100 7.92 -8.48 -5.98
N PRO A 101 7.25 -9.12 -6.95
CA PRO A 101 5.91 -9.63 -6.74
C PRO A 101 5.93 -10.71 -5.66
N LEU A 102 5.01 -10.61 -4.71
CA LEU A 102 4.79 -11.67 -3.73
C LEU A 102 4.03 -12.81 -4.40
N MET A 103 4.60 -14.02 -4.33
CA MET A 103 3.88 -15.23 -4.75
C MET A 103 2.82 -15.55 -3.71
N ILE A 104 1.59 -15.11 -3.99
CA ILE A 104 0.43 -15.38 -3.14
C ILE A 104 -0.12 -16.77 -3.47
N GLU A 105 0.33 -17.77 -2.71
CA GLU A 105 -0.08 -19.16 -2.85
C GLU A 105 -1.42 -19.45 -2.16
N ARG A 106 -1.70 -18.76 -1.04
CA ARG A 106 -2.94 -18.96 -0.28
C ARG A 106 -4.08 -18.17 -0.90
N TRP A 107 -5.23 -18.81 -1.01
CA TRP A 107 -6.45 -18.20 -1.54
C TRP A 107 -6.89 -16.98 -0.70
N GLU A 108 -6.80 -17.09 0.63
CA GLU A 108 -7.22 -16.04 1.58
C GLU A 108 -6.47 -14.73 1.33
N ASP A 109 -5.16 -14.81 1.12
CA ASP A 109 -4.30 -13.66 0.85
C ASP A 109 -4.56 -13.06 -0.55
N ARG A 110 -5.02 -13.88 -1.51
CA ARG A 110 -5.35 -13.42 -2.87
C ARG A 110 -6.62 -12.56 -2.90
N ILE A 111 -7.59 -12.87 -2.04
CA ILE A 111 -8.86 -12.14 -1.97
C ILE A 111 -8.83 -10.98 -0.97
N ASN A 112 -7.83 -10.94 -0.08
CA ASN A 112 -7.70 -9.90 0.91
C ASN A 112 -7.31 -8.56 0.25
N PRO A 113 -8.19 -7.54 0.25
CA PRO A 113 -7.92 -6.28 -0.43
C PRO A 113 -6.91 -5.39 0.31
N PHE A 114 -6.42 -5.83 1.48
CA PHE A 114 -5.41 -5.19 2.32
C PHE A 114 -4.07 -5.93 2.30
N HIS A 115 -3.94 -7.01 1.54
CA HIS A 115 -2.66 -7.73 1.46
C HIS A 115 -1.75 -7.08 0.41
N PRO A 116 -0.49 -6.77 0.73
CA PRO A 116 0.45 -6.26 -0.27
C PRO A 116 0.71 -7.31 -1.35
N HIS A 117 0.85 -6.88 -2.60
CA HIS A 117 1.14 -7.78 -3.72
C HIS A 117 2.61 -7.78 -4.12
N THR A 118 3.41 -6.91 -3.50
CA THR A 118 4.83 -6.74 -3.77
C THR A 118 5.56 -6.52 -2.46
N ALA A 119 6.84 -6.90 -2.43
CA ALA A 119 7.75 -6.67 -1.32
C ALA A 119 8.97 -5.87 -1.79
N TYR A 120 9.63 -5.19 -0.87
CA TYR A 120 10.86 -4.47 -1.15
C TYR A 120 11.99 -5.45 -1.44
N TYR A 121 12.84 -5.12 -2.39
CA TYR A 121 13.98 -5.93 -2.79
C TYR A 121 15.27 -5.12 -2.71
N PHE A 122 16.28 -5.73 -2.09
CA PHE A 122 17.62 -5.18 -1.96
C PHE A 122 18.64 -6.26 -2.30
N SER A 123 19.63 -5.92 -3.13
CA SER A 123 20.76 -6.78 -3.44
C SER A 123 22.06 -6.00 -3.31
N GLY A 124 23.11 -6.65 -2.83
CA GLY A 124 24.38 -6.00 -2.62
C GLY A 124 25.47 -6.94 -2.12
N VAL A 125 26.58 -6.34 -1.71
CA VAL A 125 27.73 -7.03 -1.10
C VAL A 125 27.78 -6.72 0.38
N ASN A 126 27.91 -7.76 1.22
CA ASN A 126 28.08 -7.60 2.66
C ASN A 126 29.54 -7.29 3.04
N GLU A 127 29.80 -6.99 4.32
CA GLU A 127 31.15 -6.72 4.84
C GLU A 127 32.16 -7.86 4.59
N ASP A 128 31.69 -9.11 4.51
CA ASP A 128 32.51 -10.29 4.20
C ASP A 128 32.80 -10.47 2.70
N GLY A 129 32.30 -9.57 1.85
CA GLY A 129 32.45 -9.65 0.38
C GLY A 129 31.51 -10.65 -0.29
N LYS A 130 30.46 -11.10 0.39
CA LYS A 130 29.44 -12.01 -0.17
C LYS A 130 28.29 -11.24 -0.79
N ASN A 131 27.80 -11.73 -1.93
CA ASN A 131 26.57 -11.24 -2.51
C ASN A 131 25.38 -11.71 -1.67
N VAL A 132 24.55 -10.78 -1.23
CA VAL A 132 23.34 -11.03 -0.46
C VAL A 132 22.18 -10.35 -1.19
N SER A 133 21.09 -11.10 -1.38
CA SER A 133 19.84 -10.51 -1.85
C SER A 133 18.74 -10.83 -0.85
N VAL A 134 17.94 -9.84 -0.52
CA VAL A 134 16.88 -9.96 0.48
C VAL A 134 15.60 -9.32 -0.02
N MET A 135 14.51 -9.89 0.43
CA MET A 135 13.17 -9.35 0.25
C MET A 135 12.57 -9.02 1.61
N VAL A 136 11.96 -7.84 1.74
CA VAL A 136 11.30 -7.38 2.96
C VAL A 136 9.83 -7.14 2.68
N THR A 137 8.95 -7.85 3.39
CA THR A 137 7.51 -7.63 3.27
C THR A 137 7.07 -6.38 4.03
N ALA A 138 6.19 -5.59 3.42
CA ALA A 138 5.79 -4.28 3.96
C ALA A 138 4.75 -4.37 5.10
N ASP A 139 4.17 -5.55 5.32
CA ASP A 139 3.11 -5.85 6.28
C ASP A 139 3.63 -6.35 7.65
N GLU A 140 4.58 -7.27 7.66
CA GLU A 140 5.06 -7.95 8.87
C GLU A 140 6.55 -7.69 9.15
N LYS A 141 7.22 -6.87 8.32
CA LYS A 141 8.68 -6.70 8.33
C LYS A 141 9.41 -8.04 8.18
N ARG A 142 8.78 -9.01 7.51
CA ARG A 142 9.39 -10.32 7.32
C ARG A 142 10.51 -10.19 6.28
N ILE A 143 11.72 -10.53 6.68
CA ILE A 143 12.88 -10.57 5.80
C ILE A 143 13.10 -12.00 5.33
N VAL A 144 13.26 -12.18 4.03
CA VAL A 144 13.59 -13.46 3.40
C VAL A 144 14.85 -13.26 2.58
N GLU A 145 15.91 -13.98 2.95
CA GLU A 145 17.11 -14.06 2.13
C GLU A 145 16.82 -14.88 0.88
N ILE A 146 17.03 -14.26 -0.28
CA ILE A 146 16.92 -14.87 -1.58
C ILE A 146 18.36 -15.12 -2.02
N ASN A 147 19.00 -16.16 -1.47
CA ASN A 147 20.36 -16.51 -1.90
C ASN A 147 20.38 -16.70 -3.43
N PRO A 148 21.28 -16.03 -4.16
CA PRO A 148 21.51 -16.32 -5.57
C PRO A 148 22.17 -17.69 -5.79
#